data_AF-A0A2G9NHA2-F1
#
_entry.id   AF-A0A2G9NHA2-F1
#
_cell.length_a   1.000
_cell.length_b   1.000
_cell.length_c   1.000
_cell.angle_alpha   90.00
_cell.angle_beta   90.00
_cell.angle_gamma   90.00
#
_symmetry.space_group_name_H-M   'P 1'
#
loop_
_entity.id
_entity.type
_entity.pdbx_description
1 polymer ?
#
loop_
_entity_poly.entity_id
_entity_poly.type
_entity_poly.pdbx_seq_one_letter_code
_entity_poly.pdbx_strand_id
1 'polypeptide(L)'
;MIKAIAQETPMGCAIACIASILNKSQSSIIKDSGLNVEKSWNHGYYCGEIVRILKNNGRRYKFSKVTEKTKHLIDKDRSIVFVKGKNERVGHYLVRDKLNNRWMESWINFPKMNPAKAGFVKKLPDTPRWVIYEGGRNP
;
A
#
# COMPACT_ATOMS: atom_id res chain seq x y z
N MET A 1 -13.73 5.54 4.98
CA MET A 1 -13.69 4.73 3.74
C MET A 1 -12.45 5.13 2.96
N ILE A 2 -11.69 4.17 2.43
CA ILE A 2 -10.52 4.48 1.59
C ILE A 2 -10.96 4.70 0.13
N LYS A 3 -10.25 5.54 -0.62
CA LYS A 3 -10.53 5.81 -2.04
C LYS A 3 -9.69 4.91 -2.93
N ALA A 4 -10.22 4.45 -4.05
CA ALA A 4 -9.40 3.80 -5.07
C ALA A 4 -8.50 4.86 -5.73
N ILE A 5 -7.19 4.72 -5.59
CA ILE A 5 -6.19 5.65 -6.15
C ILE A 5 -5.28 4.86 -7.09
N ALA A 6 -5.29 5.23 -8.38
CA ALA A 6 -4.41 4.63 -9.37
C ALA A 6 -2.98 5.08 -9.13
N GLN A 7 -2.00 4.19 -9.23
CA GLN A 7 -0.60 4.60 -9.15
C GLN A 7 -0.25 5.47 -10.37
N GLU A 8 0.48 6.56 -10.14
CA GLU A 8 0.90 7.49 -11.21
C GLU A 8 2.19 7.04 -11.92
N THR A 9 2.96 6.16 -11.27
CA THR A 9 4.26 5.68 -11.77
C THR A 9 4.35 4.15 -11.70
N PRO A 10 5.22 3.49 -12.49
CA PRO A 10 5.30 2.02 -12.57
C PRO A 10 5.52 1.31 -11.23
N MET A 11 6.26 1.93 -10.29
CA MET A 11 6.53 1.41 -8.95
C MET A 11 5.84 2.23 -7.84
N GLY A 12 4.81 2.98 -8.20
CA GLY A 12 4.08 3.91 -7.32
C GLY A 12 3.04 3.30 -6.38
N CYS A 13 2.84 1.97 -6.39
CA CYS A 13 1.77 1.32 -5.60
C CYS A 13 1.78 1.66 -4.10
N ALA A 14 2.97 1.82 -3.50
CA ALA A 14 3.10 2.26 -2.11
C ALA A 14 2.56 3.68 -1.87
N ILE A 15 2.83 4.62 -2.79
CA ILE A 15 2.35 6.00 -2.70
C ILE A 15 0.83 6.03 -2.87
N ALA A 16 0.29 5.28 -3.83
CA ALA A 16 -1.15 5.13 -4.03
C ALA A 16 -1.86 4.57 -2.78
N CYS A 17 -1.25 3.59 -2.11
CA CYS A 17 -1.74 3.07 -0.83
C CYS A 17 -1.81 4.16 0.26
N ILE A 18 -0.74 4.95 0.41
CA ILE A 18 -0.66 6.04 1.39
C ILE A 18 -1.71 7.12 1.06
N ALA A 19 -1.78 7.53 -0.20
CA ALA A 19 -2.74 8.52 -0.72
C ALA A 19 -4.19 8.09 -0.42
N SER A 20 -4.50 6.81 -0.63
CA SER A 20 -5.81 6.21 -0.35
C SER A 20 -6.18 6.27 1.15
N ILE A 21 -5.22 5.99 2.04
CA ILE A 21 -5.40 6.03 3.49
C ILE A 21 -5.56 7.47 4.01
N LEU A 22 -4.74 8.38 3.49
CA LEU A 22 -4.68 9.77 3.95
C LEU A 22 -5.68 10.69 3.24
N ASN A 23 -6.35 10.21 2.19
CA ASN A 23 -7.21 11.01 1.33
C ASN A 23 -6.49 12.25 0.76
N LYS A 24 -5.25 12.05 0.29
CA LYS A 24 -4.39 13.07 -0.33
C LYS A 24 -4.04 12.67 -1.76
N SER A 25 -3.58 13.62 -2.59
CA SER A 25 -2.98 13.30 -3.90
C SER A 25 -1.59 12.67 -3.73
N GLN A 26 -1.16 11.85 -4.69
CA GLN A 26 0.19 11.27 -4.67
C GLN A 26 1.28 12.35 -4.74
N SER A 27 1.05 13.40 -5.53
CA SER A 27 1.92 14.57 -5.62
C SER A 27 2.13 15.27 -4.27
N SER A 28 1.06 15.43 -3.46
CA SER A 28 1.17 15.99 -2.11
C SER A 28 1.96 15.06 -1.19
N ILE A 29 1.73 13.74 -1.24
CA ILE A 29 2.51 12.78 -0.45
C ILE A 29 4.00 12.86 -0.81
N ILE A 30 4.34 12.91 -2.08
CA ILE A 30 5.71 13.03 -2.57
C ILE A 30 6.36 14.32 -2.03
N LYS A 31 5.70 15.46 -2.21
CA LYS A 31 6.21 16.77 -1.78
C LYS A 31 6.44 16.82 -0.27
N ASP A 32 5.48 16.32 0.52
CA ASP A 32 5.52 16.39 1.99
C ASP A 32 6.49 15.38 2.62
N SER A 33 6.89 14.34 1.88
CA SER A 33 7.68 13.22 2.42
C SER A 33 9.18 13.34 2.21
N GLY A 34 9.64 14.22 1.33
CA GLY A 34 11.05 14.30 0.92
C GLY A 34 11.56 13.00 0.28
N LEU A 35 10.67 12.18 -0.28
CA LEU A 35 11.05 10.94 -0.93
C LEU A 35 11.84 11.20 -2.22
N ASN A 36 12.78 10.32 -2.53
CA ASN A 36 13.32 10.24 -3.87
C ASN A 36 12.21 9.72 -4.82
N VAL A 37 11.74 10.60 -5.70
CA VAL A 37 10.68 10.33 -6.68
C VAL A 37 11.12 9.30 -7.71
N GLU A 38 12.41 9.25 -8.03
CA GLU A 38 13.01 8.29 -8.96
C GLU A 38 12.74 6.85 -8.54
N LYS A 39 12.67 6.58 -7.23
CA LYS A 39 12.32 5.24 -6.73
C LYS A 39 10.95 4.79 -7.18
N SER A 40 9.98 5.70 -7.33
CA SER A 40 8.64 5.37 -7.83
C SER A 40 8.63 4.94 -9.30
N TRP A 41 9.71 5.20 -10.05
CA TRP A 41 9.89 4.75 -11.43
C TRP A 41 10.62 3.41 -11.51
N ASN A 42 11.62 3.18 -10.64
CA ASN A 42 12.59 2.09 -10.85
C ASN A 42 12.56 0.96 -9.81
N HIS A 43 12.22 1.24 -8.54
CA HIS A 43 12.46 0.29 -7.44
C HIS A 43 11.29 0.09 -6.47
N GLY A 44 10.47 1.13 -6.29
CA GLY A 44 9.44 1.21 -5.26
C GLY A 44 10.00 1.60 -3.89
N TYR A 45 9.17 1.44 -2.86
CA TYR A 45 9.47 1.86 -1.49
C TYR A 45 9.42 0.70 -0.50
N TYR A 46 10.30 0.73 0.49
CA TYR A 46 10.34 -0.25 1.57
C TYR A 46 9.30 0.06 2.66
N CYS A 47 8.90 -0.97 3.42
CA CYS A 47 7.93 -0.83 4.51
C CYS A 47 8.32 0.25 5.54
N GLY A 48 9.61 0.39 5.85
CA GLY A 48 10.12 1.43 6.77
C GLY A 48 9.91 2.85 6.23
N GLU A 49 10.08 3.06 4.92
CA GLU A 49 9.82 4.34 4.26
C GLU A 49 8.32 4.67 4.32
N ILE A 50 7.46 3.69 4.02
CA ILE A 50 6.00 3.83 4.09
C ILE A 50 5.55 4.23 5.51
N VAL A 51 6.06 3.54 6.54
CA VAL A 51 5.77 3.87 7.94
C VAL A 51 6.25 5.28 8.30
N ARG A 52 7.44 5.68 7.86
CA ARG A 52 7.96 7.04 8.09
C ARG A 52 7.03 8.11 7.50
N ILE A 53 6.54 7.91 6.27
CA ILE A 53 5.62 8.85 5.61
C ILE A 53 4.30 8.94 6.36
N LEU A 54 3.73 7.79 6.75
CA LEU A 54 2.50 7.74 7.54
C LEU A 54 2.69 8.45 8.89
N LYS A 55 3.83 8.25 9.55
CA LYS A 55 4.20 8.93 10.80
C LYS A 55 4.26 10.46 10.63
N ASN A 56 4.91 10.95 9.58
CA ASN A 56 4.99 12.38 9.28
C ASN A 56 3.61 13.00 9.00
N ASN A 57 2.62 12.19 8.62
CA ASN A 57 1.22 12.58 8.43
C ASN A 57 0.34 12.25 9.66
N GLY A 58 0.93 12.11 10.85
CA GLY A 58 0.21 11.92 12.11
C GLY A 58 -0.37 10.50 12.31
N ARG A 59 0.01 9.52 11.49
CA ARG A 59 -0.46 8.13 11.59
C ARG A 59 0.59 7.22 12.21
N ARG A 60 0.21 6.43 13.21
CA ARG A 60 1.13 5.53 13.93
C ARG A 60 1.06 4.12 13.36
N TYR A 61 1.93 3.83 12.40
CA TYR A 61 1.99 2.51 11.78
C TYR A 61 3.25 1.76 12.20
N LYS A 62 3.18 0.43 12.16
CA LYS A 62 4.29 -0.49 12.32
C LYS A 62 4.26 -1.48 11.16
N PHE A 63 5.35 -2.17 10.91
CA PHE A 63 5.38 -3.25 9.92
C PHE A 63 5.91 -4.54 10.54
N SER A 64 5.51 -5.67 9.96
CA SER A 64 5.96 -7.00 10.38
C SER A 64 5.97 -7.95 9.20
N LYS A 65 6.86 -8.95 9.25
CA LYS A 65 6.83 -10.06 8.30
C LYS A 65 5.55 -10.86 8.56
N VAL A 66 4.93 -11.35 7.48
CA VAL A 66 3.76 -12.22 7.59
C VAL A 66 4.22 -13.63 7.98
N THR A 67 3.68 -14.12 9.07
CA THR A 67 3.90 -15.43 9.70
C THR A 67 2.56 -15.91 10.27
N GLU A 68 2.48 -17.16 10.73
CA GLU A 68 1.27 -17.64 11.42
C GLU A 68 0.87 -16.77 12.61
N LYS A 69 1.83 -16.21 13.33
CA LYS A 69 1.58 -15.32 14.48
C LYS A 69 1.07 -13.94 14.07
N THR A 70 1.46 -13.45 12.90
CA THR A 70 1.18 -12.06 12.45
C THR A 70 0.15 -11.99 11.32
N LYS A 71 -0.31 -13.11 10.76
CA LYS A 71 -1.26 -13.15 9.64
C LYS A 71 -2.57 -12.43 9.92
N HIS A 72 -3.02 -12.42 11.17
CA HIS A 72 -4.24 -11.73 11.57
C HIS A 72 -4.15 -10.20 11.36
N LEU A 73 -2.94 -9.63 11.33
CA LEU A 73 -2.72 -8.20 11.12
C LEU A 73 -3.05 -7.75 9.68
N ILE A 74 -3.01 -8.67 8.71
CA ILE A 74 -3.39 -8.42 7.32
C ILE A 74 -4.82 -7.91 7.26
N ASP A 75 -5.71 -8.44 8.09
CA ASP A 75 -7.14 -8.13 8.03
C ASP A 75 -7.55 -6.90 8.85
N LYS A 76 -6.59 -6.18 9.45
CA LYS A 76 -6.86 -4.89 10.10
C LYS A 76 -7.29 -3.84 9.09
N ASP A 77 -8.23 -2.97 9.47
CA ASP A 77 -8.63 -1.86 8.60
C ASP A 77 -7.43 -0.98 8.26
N ARG A 78 -7.34 -0.55 6.99
CA ARG A 78 -6.26 0.27 6.46
C ARG A 78 -4.85 -0.33 6.60
N SER A 79 -4.74 -1.64 6.84
CA SER A 79 -3.45 -2.31 6.70
C SER A 79 -2.98 -2.20 5.24
N ILE A 80 -1.66 -2.07 5.05
CA ILE A 80 -1.02 -2.17 3.74
C ILE A 80 -0.28 -3.50 3.70
N VAL A 81 -0.49 -4.29 2.65
CA VAL A 81 0.11 -5.61 2.53
C VAL A 81 0.99 -5.63 1.30
N PHE A 82 2.25 -5.99 1.50
CA PHE A 82 3.15 -6.33 0.41
C PHE A 82 2.94 -7.79 0.05
N VAL A 83 2.54 -8.04 -1.18
CA VAL A 83 2.43 -9.38 -1.76
C VAL A 83 3.55 -9.62 -2.76
N LYS A 84 4.03 -10.87 -2.80
CA LYS A 84 5.02 -11.33 -3.79
C LYS A 84 4.79 -12.80 -4.08
N GLY A 85 4.35 -13.09 -5.29
CA GLY A 85 4.13 -14.45 -5.81
C GLY A 85 5.19 -14.86 -6.83
N LYS A 86 4.88 -15.93 -7.58
CA LYS A 86 5.70 -16.44 -8.68
C LYS A 86 5.41 -15.76 -10.02
N ASN A 87 4.32 -15.01 -10.11
CA ASN A 87 3.93 -14.28 -11.31
C ASN A 87 4.84 -13.07 -11.54
N GLU A 88 4.85 -12.52 -12.75
CA GLU A 88 5.69 -11.43 -13.26
C GLU A 88 5.66 -10.11 -12.45
N ARG A 89 4.84 -10.02 -11.39
CA ARG A 89 4.83 -8.89 -10.47
C ARG A 89 6.02 -9.00 -9.51
N VAL A 90 7.01 -8.13 -9.69
CA VAL A 90 8.24 -8.01 -8.87
C VAL A 90 7.95 -7.85 -7.36
N GLY A 91 6.76 -7.39 -7.03
CA GLY A 91 6.21 -7.23 -5.70
C GLY A 91 5.21 -6.07 -5.70
N HIS A 92 4.17 -6.12 -4.88
CA HIS A 92 3.07 -5.16 -4.99
C HIS A 92 2.40 -4.86 -3.65
N TYR A 93 1.96 -3.63 -3.43
CA TYR A 93 1.28 -3.20 -2.20
C TYR A 93 -0.22 -2.97 -2.44
N LEU A 94 -1.05 -3.53 -1.55
CA LEU A 94 -2.50 -3.29 -1.52
C LEU A 94 -2.93 -2.75 -0.16
N VAL A 95 -4.03 -1.99 -0.11
CA VAL A 95 -4.62 -1.51 1.16
C VAL A 95 -5.89 -2.26 1.50
N ARG A 96 -6.06 -2.62 2.77
CA ARG A 96 -7.30 -3.24 3.28
C ARG A 96 -8.42 -2.21 3.48
N ASP A 97 -9.55 -2.44 2.81
CA ASP A 97 -10.84 -1.80 3.13
C ASP A 97 -11.67 -2.81 3.92
N LYS A 98 -11.52 -2.79 5.25
CA LYS A 98 -12.12 -3.82 6.12
C LYS A 98 -13.63 -3.72 6.15
N LEU A 99 -14.17 -2.49 6.12
CA LEU A 99 -15.61 -2.22 6.14
C LEU A 99 -16.35 -2.88 4.97
N ASN A 100 -15.73 -2.91 3.78
CA ASN A 100 -16.31 -3.50 2.57
C ASN A 100 -15.72 -4.87 2.22
N ASN A 101 -14.93 -5.46 3.11
CA ASN A 101 -14.25 -6.75 2.92
C ASN A 101 -13.50 -6.86 1.57
N ARG A 102 -12.78 -5.81 1.18
CA ARG A 102 -12.03 -5.76 -0.10
C ARG A 102 -10.64 -5.17 0.06
N TRP A 103 -9.87 -5.17 -1.01
CA TRP A 103 -8.51 -4.65 -1.11
C TRP A 103 -8.46 -3.59 -2.20
N MET A 104 -7.91 -2.43 -1.90
CA MET A 104 -7.62 -1.41 -2.90
C MET A 104 -6.36 -1.83 -3.66
N GLU A 105 -6.52 -1.97 -4.97
CA GLU A 105 -5.52 -2.36 -5.94
C GLU A 105 -5.25 -1.14 -6.84
N SER A 106 -4.00 -0.64 -6.85
CA SER A 106 -3.64 0.60 -7.54
C SER A 106 -3.47 0.43 -9.05
N TRP A 107 -3.53 -0.80 -9.57
CA TRP A 107 -3.41 -1.13 -11.00
C TRP A 107 -4.23 -2.39 -11.40
N ILE A 108 -5.54 -2.35 -11.22
CA ILE A 108 -6.44 -3.50 -11.46
C ILE A 108 -6.42 -4.00 -12.91
N ASN A 109 -5.97 -3.17 -13.85
CA ASN A 109 -5.88 -3.46 -15.28
C ASN A 109 -4.52 -4.02 -15.73
N PHE A 110 -3.65 -4.44 -14.82
CA PHE A 110 -2.39 -5.13 -15.16
C PHE A 110 -2.64 -6.35 -16.08
N PRO A 111 -1.82 -6.57 -17.14
CA PRO A 111 -0.59 -5.85 -17.48
C PRO A 111 -0.79 -4.55 -18.28
N LYS A 112 -2.01 -4.21 -18.69
CA LYS A 112 -2.32 -3.01 -19.50
C LYS A 112 -2.39 -1.75 -18.64
N MET A 113 -1.25 -1.34 -18.09
CA MET A 113 -1.13 -0.23 -17.12
C MET A 113 -1.08 1.18 -17.72
N ASN A 114 -1.31 1.37 -19.02
CA ASN A 114 -1.29 2.71 -19.63
C ASN A 114 -2.68 3.12 -20.17
N PRO A 115 -3.45 3.95 -19.43
CA PRO A 115 -3.18 4.44 -18.07
C PRO A 115 -3.51 3.38 -17.00
N ALA A 116 -2.91 3.51 -15.81
CA ALA A 116 -3.20 2.64 -14.69
C ALA A 116 -4.61 2.95 -14.16
N LYS A 117 -5.37 1.90 -13.80
CA LYS A 117 -6.69 2.04 -13.20
C LYS A 117 -6.66 1.43 -11.81
N ALA A 118 -7.15 2.15 -10.81
CA ALA A 118 -7.38 1.56 -9.50
C ALA A 118 -8.76 0.95 -9.40
N GLY A 119 -8.88 -0.01 -8.50
CA GLY A 119 -10.14 -0.64 -8.17
C GLY A 119 -10.07 -1.38 -6.85
N PHE A 120 -11.09 -2.19 -6.62
CA PHE A 120 -11.14 -3.05 -5.44
C PHE A 120 -11.26 -4.52 -5.83
N VAL A 121 -10.48 -5.36 -5.16
CA VAL A 121 -10.49 -6.81 -5.34
C VAL A 121 -10.88 -7.51 -4.03
N LYS A 122 -11.59 -8.65 -4.13
CA LYS A 122 -12.07 -9.38 -2.94
C LYS A 122 -10.96 -10.17 -2.23
N LYS A 123 -9.91 -10.56 -2.96
CA LYS A 123 -8.82 -11.41 -2.47
C LYS A 123 -7.47 -10.80 -2.86
N LEU A 124 -6.45 -11.06 -2.07
CA LEU A 124 -5.07 -10.71 -2.42
C LEU A 124 -4.65 -11.49 -3.68
N PRO A 125 -3.98 -10.83 -4.65
CA PRO A 125 -3.58 -11.49 -5.89
C PRO A 125 -2.41 -12.46 -5.72
N ASP A 126 -1.64 -12.33 -4.63
CA ASP A 126 -0.40 -13.07 -4.39
C ASP A 126 -0.16 -13.31 -2.89
N THR A 127 0.88 -14.10 -2.57
CA THR A 127 1.26 -14.43 -1.20
C THR A 127 1.71 -13.18 -0.43
N PRO A 128 1.06 -12.84 0.70
CA PRO A 128 1.48 -11.73 1.54
C PRO A 128 2.80 -12.04 2.24
N ARG A 129 3.74 -11.11 2.19
CA ARG A 129 5.09 -11.23 2.78
C ARG A 129 5.33 -10.26 3.91
N TRP A 130 4.80 -9.05 3.78
CA TRP A 130 4.87 -8.00 4.81
C TRP A 130 3.50 -7.35 5.00
N VAL A 131 3.24 -6.94 6.23
CA VAL A 131 2.06 -6.16 6.58
C VAL A 131 2.49 -4.92 7.33
N ILE A 132 1.91 -3.78 6.94
CA ILE A 132 2.02 -2.50 7.60
C ILE A 132 0.65 -2.21 8.21
N TYR A 133 0.59 -1.94 9.50
CA TYR A 133 -0.67 -1.86 10.23
C TYR A 133 -0.60 -0.76 11.28
N GLU A 134 -1.77 -0.22 11.64
CA GLU A 134 -1.84 0.78 12.70
C GLU A 134 -1.48 0.14 14.04
N GLY A 135 -0.42 0.65 14.67
CA GLY A 135 -0.07 0.33 16.04
C GLY A 135 -0.96 1.18 16.92
N GLY A 136 -1.93 0.56 17.59
CA GLY A 136 -2.98 1.26 18.34
C GLY A 136 -2.47 2.40 19.23
N ARG A 137 -3.39 3.29 19.63
CA ARG A 137 -3.11 4.28 20.68
C ARG A 137 -2.62 3.51 21.92
N ASN A 138 -1.47 3.89 22.49
CA ASN A 138 -1.21 3.50 23.87
C ASN A 138 -2.36 4.07 24.72
N PRO A 139 -2.83 3.34 25.76
CA PRO A 139 -3.72 3.91 26.75
C PRO A 139 -3.15 5.22 27.30
#